data_AF-A0A971AGB2-F1
#
_entry.id   AF-A0A971AGB2-F1
#
_cell.length_a   1.000
_cell.length_b   1.000
_cell.length_c   1.000
_cell.angle_alpha   90.00
_cell.angle_beta   90.00
_cell.angle_gamma   90.00
#
_symmetry.space_group_name_H-M   'P 1'
#
loop_
_entity.id
_entity.type
_entity.pdbx_description
1 polymer ?
#
loop_
_entity_poly.entity_id
_entity_poly.type
_entity_poly.pdbx_seq_one_letter_code
_entity_poly.pdbx_strand_id
1 'polypeptide(L)'
;MAYNTYFDHPSSLGLVEGIWSSFLDYSDITTITIQADGTFDGSDSSGCHYSGRISAPDTSKNIYRVQLTISNCGMFDGQINGHATLIPTDAGDDVLFVGFGNNEMILMDLLQKQS
;
A
#
# COMPACT_ATOMS: atom_id res chain seq x y z
N MET A 1 -7.97 -14.23 26.20
CA MET A 1 -7.60 -13.32 25.10
C MET A 1 -6.31 -13.86 24.51
N ALA A 2 -6.35 -14.40 23.29
CA ALA A 2 -5.15 -14.89 22.63
C ALA A 2 -4.46 -13.70 21.94
N TYR A 3 -3.17 -13.53 22.18
CA TYR A 3 -2.35 -12.55 21.48
C TYR A 3 -2.27 -12.94 19.99
N ASN A 4 -2.63 -12.01 19.11
CA ASN A 4 -2.60 -12.25 17.67
C ASN A 4 -1.18 -11.98 17.16
N THR A 5 -0.48 -13.03 16.76
CA THR A 5 0.91 -12.99 16.28
C THR A 5 1.05 -12.37 14.89
N TYR A 6 -0.04 -11.92 14.26
CA TYR A 6 0.00 -11.31 12.92
C TYR A 6 0.93 -10.11 12.80
N PHE A 7 1.04 -9.34 13.88
CA PHE A 7 1.91 -8.16 13.95
C PHE A 7 3.39 -8.51 14.15
N ASP A 8 3.71 -9.74 14.55
CA ASP A 8 5.08 -10.24 14.73
C ASP A 8 5.63 -10.92 13.47
N HIS A 9 4.89 -10.90 12.36
CA HIS A 9 5.47 -11.26 11.07
C HIS A 9 6.54 -10.24 10.67
N PRO A 10 7.73 -10.69 10.24
CA PRO A 10 8.78 -9.77 9.83
C PRO A 10 8.34 -8.98 8.59
N SER A 11 8.71 -7.70 8.54
CA SER A 11 8.55 -6.87 7.35
C SER A 11 9.86 -6.81 6.57
N SER A 12 9.77 -6.78 5.24
CA SER A 12 10.91 -6.50 4.37
C SER A 12 10.44 -5.97 3.02
N LEU A 13 11.29 -5.21 2.32
CA LEU A 13 10.94 -4.69 1.00
C LEU A 13 10.72 -5.80 -0.04
N GLY A 14 11.45 -6.91 0.06
CA GLY A 14 11.27 -8.05 -0.85
C GLY A 14 9.90 -8.74 -0.71
N LEU A 15 9.22 -8.60 0.43
CA LEU A 15 7.86 -9.13 0.59
C LEU A 15 6.82 -8.26 -0.15
N VAL A 16 7.03 -6.95 -0.17
CA VAL A 16 6.13 -5.98 -0.79
C VAL A 16 6.51 -5.60 -2.22
N GLU A 17 7.69 -6.00 -2.70
CA GLU A 17 8.08 -5.87 -4.11
C GLU A 17 7.08 -6.62 -5.00
N GLY A 18 6.70 -5.97 -6.12
CA GLY A 18 5.80 -6.53 -7.12
C GLY A 18 4.72 -5.55 -7.59
N ILE A 19 3.78 -6.09 -8.34
CA ILE A 19 2.63 -5.35 -8.86
C ILE A 19 1.42 -5.65 -7.98
N TRP A 20 0.69 -4.60 -7.63
CA TRP A 20 -0.45 -4.63 -6.72
C TRP A 20 -1.64 -3.92 -7.35
N SER A 21 -2.85 -4.45 -7.14
CA SER A 21 -4.08 -3.82 -7.65
C SER A 21 -5.18 -3.71 -6.59
N SER A 22 -5.88 -2.58 -6.56
CA SER A 22 -7.12 -2.45 -5.78
C SER A 22 -8.34 -2.32 -6.67
N PHE A 23 -9.47 -2.74 -6.12
CA PHE A 23 -10.78 -2.82 -6.79
C PHE A 23 -11.90 -2.23 -5.92
N LEU A 24 -11.56 -1.32 -4.98
CA LEU A 24 -12.50 -0.87 -3.95
C LEU A 24 -13.73 -0.18 -4.52
N ASP A 25 -13.56 0.61 -5.58
CA ASP A 25 -14.65 1.14 -6.36
C ASP A 25 -14.71 0.29 -7.63
N TYR A 26 -15.68 -0.61 -7.76
CA TYR A 26 -15.79 -1.60 -8.86
C TYR A 26 -15.67 -1.04 -10.30
N SER A 27 -15.66 0.29 -10.48
CA SER A 27 -15.39 1.00 -11.73
C SER A 27 -13.95 1.49 -11.90
N ASP A 28 -13.17 1.61 -10.82
CA ASP A 28 -11.81 2.12 -10.82
C ASP A 28 -10.79 1.10 -10.31
N ILE A 29 -9.86 0.72 -11.19
CA ILE A 29 -8.79 -0.22 -10.89
C ILE A 29 -7.51 0.58 -10.69
N THR A 30 -6.97 0.57 -9.47
CA THR A 30 -5.63 1.12 -9.22
C THR A 30 -4.59 0.03 -9.43
N THR A 31 -3.48 0.35 -10.09
CA THR A 31 -2.32 -0.55 -10.21
C THR A 31 -1.07 0.18 -9.77
N ILE A 32 -0.36 -0.40 -8.79
CA ILE A 32 0.88 0.13 -8.21
C ILE A 32 2.00 -0.89 -8.40
N THR A 33 3.16 -0.44 -8.85
CA THR A 33 4.39 -1.24 -8.88
C THR A 33 5.31 -0.79 -7.77
N ILE A 34 5.66 -1.70 -6.86
CA ILE A 34 6.64 -1.46 -5.79
C ILE A 34 7.96 -2.09 -6.20
N GLN A 35 9.00 -1.28 -6.31
CA GLN A 35 10.36 -1.70 -6.66
C GLN A 35 11.10 -2.24 -5.44
N ALA A 36 12.16 -3.03 -5.68
CA ALA A 36 13.01 -3.61 -4.62
C ALA A 36 13.62 -2.58 -3.65
N ASP A 37 13.82 -1.34 -4.10
CA ASP A 37 14.36 -0.25 -3.28
C ASP A 37 13.30 0.50 -2.46
N GLY A 38 12.03 0.08 -2.58
CA GLY A 38 10.86 0.64 -1.92
C GLY A 38 10.27 1.86 -2.62
N THR A 39 10.77 2.29 -3.77
CA THR A 39 10.05 3.27 -4.60
C THR A 39 8.82 2.62 -5.23
N PHE A 40 7.76 3.40 -5.44
CA PHE A 40 6.59 2.92 -6.15
C PHE A 40 6.01 3.99 -7.08
N ASP A 41 5.38 3.51 -8.15
CA ASP A 41 4.61 4.30 -9.10
C ASP A 41 3.37 3.53 -9.56
N GLY A 42 2.37 4.22 -10.06
CA GLY A 42 1.15 3.60 -10.52
C GLY A 42 0.04 4.59 -10.84
N SER A 43 -1.08 4.07 -11.31
CA SER A 43 -2.23 4.87 -11.69
C SER A 43 -3.52 4.08 -11.54
N ASP A 44 -4.65 4.78 -11.54
CA ASP A 44 -5.95 4.16 -11.73
C ASP A 44 -6.55 4.43 -13.12
N SER A 45 -7.68 3.79 -13.41
CA SER A 45 -8.43 3.94 -14.65
C SER A 45 -9.05 5.32 -14.87
N SER A 46 -9.15 6.15 -13.82
CA SER A 46 -9.61 7.54 -13.92
C SER A 46 -8.49 8.51 -14.36
N GLY A 47 -7.24 8.05 -14.34
CA GLY A 47 -6.05 8.81 -14.76
C GLY A 47 -5.28 9.43 -13.60
N CYS A 48 -5.70 9.20 -12.36
CA CYS A 48 -4.94 9.54 -11.17
C CYS A 48 -3.61 8.80 -11.14
N HIS A 49 -2.55 9.49 -10.72
CA HIS A 49 -1.21 8.93 -10.60
C HIS A 49 -0.70 8.98 -9.16
N TYR A 50 -0.16 7.86 -8.71
CA TYR A 50 0.26 7.57 -7.35
C TYR A 50 1.74 7.22 -7.36
N SER A 51 2.56 7.96 -6.61
CA SER A 51 4.00 7.67 -6.52
C SER A 51 4.55 7.93 -5.13
N GLY A 52 5.67 7.31 -4.81
CA GLY A 52 6.34 7.60 -3.54
C GLY A 52 7.27 6.51 -3.07
N ARG A 53 7.28 6.29 -1.75
CA ARG A 53 8.20 5.34 -1.11
C ARG A 53 7.54 4.57 0.03
N ILE A 54 7.77 3.26 0.06
CA ILE A 54 7.49 2.36 1.17
C ILE A 54 8.81 1.99 1.88
N SER A 55 8.76 1.84 3.20
CA SER A 55 9.91 1.45 4.02
C SER A 55 9.49 0.56 5.18
N ALA A 56 10.40 -0.32 5.63
CA ALA A 56 10.22 -1.18 6.80
C ALA A 56 11.13 -0.68 7.94
N PRO A 57 10.66 0.28 8.77
CA PRO A 57 11.50 0.92 9.80
C PRO A 57 11.89 -0.03 10.94
N ASP A 58 11.08 -1.06 11.19
CA ASP A 58 11.35 -2.14 12.13
C ASP A 58 10.99 -3.47 11.47
N THR A 59 11.99 -4.21 11.01
CA THR A 59 11.81 -5.48 10.29
C THR A 59 11.27 -6.60 11.19
N SER A 60 11.18 -6.39 12.51
CA SER A 60 10.53 -7.33 13.45
C SER A 60 9.02 -7.12 13.56
N LYS A 61 8.49 -6.08 12.91
CA LYS A 61 7.06 -5.73 12.94
C LYS A 61 6.50 -5.68 11.53
N ASN A 62 5.28 -6.18 11.38
CA ASN A 62 4.53 -6.12 10.12
C ASN A 62 3.92 -4.72 9.90
N ILE A 63 4.76 -3.69 9.93
CA ILE A 63 4.36 -2.30 9.73
C ILE A 63 5.34 -1.66 8.77
N TYR A 64 4.80 -1.17 7.67
CA TYR A 64 5.51 -0.37 6.70
C TYR A 64 5.11 1.09 6.86
N ARG A 65 6.05 2.02 6.62
CA ARG A 65 5.75 3.44 6.47
C ARG A 65 5.65 3.76 4.99
N VAL A 66 4.62 4.49 4.61
CA VAL A 66 4.35 4.89 3.22
C VAL A 66 4.29 6.40 3.12
N GLN A 67 5.00 6.95 2.14
CA GLN A 67 4.89 8.33 1.71
C GLN A 67 4.29 8.32 0.32
N LEU A 68 3.10 8.91 0.15
CA LEU A 68 2.34 8.92 -1.09
C LEU A 68 2.25 10.35 -1.62
N THR A 69 2.52 10.51 -2.91
CA THR A 69 2.22 11.70 -3.71
C THR A 69 1.13 11.32 -4.70
N ILE A 70 0.02 12.05 -4.64
CA ILE A 70 -1.13 11.93 -5.54
C ILE A 70 -1.09 13.09 -6.53
N SER A 71 -1.30 12.79 -7.80
CA SER A 71 -1.28 13.77 -8.89
C SER A 71 -2.31 13.43 -9.95
N ASN A 72 -2.83 14.44 -10.65
CA ASN A 72 -3.87 14.29 -11.68
C ASN A 72 -5.20 13.73 -11.13
N CYS A 73 -5.51 14.05 -9.88
CA CYS A 73 -6.72 13.68 -9.14
C CYS A 73 -7.55 14.89 -8.68
N GLY A 74 -7.22 16.09 -9.16
CA GLY A 74 -7.95 17.30 -8.84
C GLY A 74 -7.78 17.68 -7.36
N MET A 75 -8.87 17.68 -6.59
CA MET A 75 -8.83 18.11 -5.20
C MET A 75 -8.07 17.15 -4.26
N PHE A 76 -7.75 15.93 -4.73
CA PHE A 76 -6.98 14.95 -3.99
C PHE A 76 -5.46 15.06 -4.24
N ASP A 77 -5.02 15.95 -5.13
CA ASP A 77 -3.61 16.16 -5.41
C ASP A 77 -2.86 16.64 -4.16
N GLY A 78 -1.71 16.03 -3.88
CA GLY A 78 -0.92 16.37 -2.71
C GLY A 78 -0.07 15.24 -2.18
N GLN A 79 0.48 15.44 -0.99
CA GLN A 79 1.27 14.44 -0.28
C GLN A 79 0.58 14.01 1.00
N ILE A 80 0.55 12.70 1.24
CA ILE A 80 -0.01 12.10 2.44
C ILE A 80 0.89 10.97 2.94
N ASN A 81 1.04 10.91 4.25
CA ASN A 81 1.81 9.85 4.91
C ASN A 81 0.84 8.81 5.48
N GLY A 82 1.31 7.57 5.53
CA GLY A 82 0.51 6.46 5.98
C GLY A 82 1.33 5.28 6.43
N HIS A 83 0.62 4.20 6.72
CA HIS A 83 1.19 2.92 7.07
C HIS A 83 0.58 1.83 6.22
N ALA A 84 1.30 0.73 6.08
CA ALA A 84 0.77 -0.48 5.50
C ALA A 84 1.08 -1.69 6.38
N THR A 85 0.27 -2.73 6.26
CA THR A 85 0.55 -4.07 6.79
C THR A 85 0.37 -5.08 5.69
N LEU A 86 1.31 -6.01 5.57
CA LEU A 86 1.20 -7.10 4.61
C LEU A 86 0.34 -8.18 5.22
N ILE A 87 -0.68 -8.61 4.48
CA ILE A 87 -1.56 -9.69 4.87
C ILE A 87 -1.27 -10.88 3.96
N PRO A 88 -0.33 -11.78 4.32
CA PRO A 88 -0.04 -12.93 3.47
C PRO A 88 -1.24 -13.87 3.38
N THR A 89 -1.46 -14.43 2.19
CA THR A 89 -2.46 -15.48 2.00
C THR A 89 -1.82 -16.74 1.43
N ASP A 90 -2.28 -17.91 1.86
CA ASP A 90 -1.71 -19.20 1.43
C ASP A 90 -1.90 -19.47 -0.09
N ALA A 91 -2.72 -18.66 -0.77
CA ALA A 91 -3.03 -18.77 -2.19
C ALA A 91 -2.10 -17.93 -3.11
N GLY A 92 -1.24 -17.07 -2.54
CA GLY A 92 -0.42 -16.13 -3.30
C GLY A 92 -1.13 -14.80 -3.63
N ASP A 93 -2.39 -14.65 -3.22
CA ASP A 93 -3.16 -13.41 -3.29
C ASP A 93 -2.88 -12.56 -2.05
N ASP A 94 -1.61 -12.22 -1.81
CA ASP A 94 -1.22 -11.39 -0.67
C ASP A 94 -1.95 -10.04 -0.72
N VAL A 95 -2.33 -9.51 0.43
CA VAL A 95 -3.05 -8.23 0.51
C VAL A 95 -2.20 -7.20 1.24
N LEU A 96 -1.95 -6.05 0.63
CA LEU A 96 -1.38 -4.90 1.31
C LEU A 96 -2.51 -3.99 1.78
N PHE A 97 -2.78 -3.99 3.09
CA PHE A 97 -3.72 -3.04 3.68
C PHE A 97 -2.98 -1.73 3.97
N VAL A 98 -3.42 -0.65 3.33
CA VAL A 98 -2.81 0.67 3.44
C VAL A 98 -3.78 1.64 4.10
N GLY A 99 -3.25 2.54 4.93
CA GLY A 99 -3.99 3.59 5.57
C GLY A 99 -3.20 4.89 5.58
N PHE A 100 -3.78 5.95 5.02
CA PHE A 100 -3.23 7.29 4.95
C PHE A 100 -4.13 8.25 5.72
N GLY A 101 -3.54 9.25 6.38
CA GLY A 101 -4.32 10.20 7.15
C GLY A 101 -3.62 11.54 7.33
N ASN A 102 -4.39 12.61 7.27
CA ASN A 102 -4.00 13.95 7.69
C ASN A 102 -5.20 14.65 8.37
N ASN A 103 -5.16 15.97 8.57
CA ASN A 103 -6.24 16.73 9.22
C ASN A 103 -7.51 16.88 8.35
N GLU A 104 -7.46 16.50 7.08
CA GLU A 104 -8.52 16.72 6.10
C GLU A 104 -9.12 15.41 5.56
N MET A 105 -8.31 14.35 5.51
CA MET A 105 -8.63 13.11 4.81
C MET A 105 -8.10 11.89 5.55
N ILE A 106 -8.88 10.80 5.48
CA ILE A 106 -8.44 9.44 5.79
C ILE A 106 -8.74 8.60 4.55
N LEU A 107 -7.74 7.89 4.06
CA LEU A 107 -7.86 6.96 2.94
C LEU A 107 -7.38 5.59 3.41
N MET A 108 -8.18 4.56 3.15
CA MET A 108 -7.81 3.17 3.42
C MET A 108 -8.04 2.37 2.15
N ASP A 109 -7.10 1.49 1.82
CA ASP A 109 -7.19 0.63 0.63
C ASP A 109 -6.65 -0.78 0.91
N LEU A 110 -7.12 -1.75 0.13
CA LEU A 110 -6.67 -3.14 0.10
C LEU A 110 -6.15 -3.42 -1.31
N LEU A 111 -4.83 -3.51 -1.43
CA LEU A 111 -4.20 -3.86 -2.70
C LEU A 111 -3.88 -5.36 -2.72
N GLN A 112 -4.29 -6.07 -3.76
CA GLN A 112 -3.99 -7.50 -3.97
C GLN A 112 -2.75 -7.65 -4.84
N LYS A 113 -1.84 -8.56 -4.46
CA LYS A 113 -0.66 -8.86 -5.26
C LYS A 113 -1.06 -9.56 -6.55
N GLN A 114 -0.51 -9.13 -7.69
CA GLN A 114 -0.66 -9.85 -8.94
C GLN A 114 0.28 -11.06 -8.96
N SER A 115 -0.22 -12.18 -9.51
CA SER A 115 0.52 -13.45 -9.61
C SER A 115 1.59 -13.47 -10.71
#